data_AF-A0A4E0RX12-F1
#
_entry.id   AF-A0A4E0RX12-F1
#
_cell.length_a   1.000
_cell.length_b   1.000
_cell.length_c   1.000
_cell.angle_alpha   90.00
_cell.angle_beta   90.00
_cell.angle_gamma   90.00
#
_symmetry.space_group_name_H-M   'P 1'
#
loop_
_entity.id
_entity.type
_entity.pdbx_description
1 polymer ?
#
loop_
_entity_poly.entity_id
_entity_poly.type
_entity_poly.pdbx_seq_one_letter_code
_entity_poly.pdbx_strand_id
1 'polypeptide(L)'
;MANHRLVVIKPRNGLYGFTFDQDTALRITQVTSVLPSGAAAQAGLEPGHIIQSIGDTSLDGLTVHQVQSLIDDATSRLGEVVLQVSSREELSCLPRAVTSDTTTAVEDSQPYFDSHPRSSDHGKF
;
A
#
# COMPACT_ATOMS: atom_id res chain seq x y z
N MET A 1 13.34 11.98 2.54
CA MET A 1 13.15 12.48 1.16
C MET A 1 11.99 11.69 0.62
N ALA A 2 10.88 12.32 0.23
CA ALA A 2 9.73 11.57 -0.28
C ALA A 2 10.08 10.97 -1.66
N ASN A 3 9.89 9.67 -1.83
CA ASN A 3 10.19 8.93 -3.05
C ASN A 3 8.97 8.95 -3.96
N HIS A 4 8.89 9.99 -4.80
CA HIS A 4 7.84 10.12 -5.80
C HIS A 4 8.21 9.28 -7.02
N ARG A 5 7.36 8.32 -7.39
CA ARG A 5 7.52 7.48 -8.59
C ARG A 5 6.62 7.98 -9.71
N LEU A 6 7.17 8.05 -10.93
CA LEU A 6 6.37 8.29 -12.13
C LEU A 6 5.91 6.94 -12.71
N VAL A 7 4.61 6.82 -12.97
CA VAL A 7 3.94 5.64 -13.53
C VAL A 7 3.24 6.07 -14.81
N VAL A 8 3.58 5.45 -15.94
CA VAL A 8 3.10 5.87 -17.27
C VAL A 8 2.13 4.82 -17.81
N ILE A 9 0.84 5.15 -17.84
CA ILE A 9 -0.24 4.23 -18.24
C ILE A 9 -0.66 4.54 -19.68
N LYS A 10 -0.58 3.54 -20.56
CA LYS A 10 -1.07 3.62 -21.95
C LYS A 10 -2.41 2.89 -22.06
N PRO A 11 -3.57 3.57 -22.05
CA PRO A 11 -4.87 2.90 -22.09
C PRO A 11 -5.01 2.07 -23.37
N ARG A 12 -5.59 0.87 -23.25
CA ARG A 12 -6.02 0.08 -24.39
C ARG A 12 -7.53 0.23 -24.53
N ASN A 13 -8.00 0.74 -25.67
CA ASN A 13 -9.42 1.02 -25.94
C ASN A 13 -10.10 1.90 -24.88
N GLY A 14 -9.40 2.93 -24.37
CA GLY A 14 -9.92 3.84 -23.33
C GLY A 14 -9.99 3.24 -21.91
N LEU A 15 -9.62 1.97 -21.73
CA LEU A 15 -9.62 1.32 -20.42
C LEU A 15 -8.23 1.40 -19.77
N TYR A 16 -8.17 2.13 -18.66
CA TYR A 16 -6.96 2.24 -17.81
C TYR A 16 -6.76 0.99 -16.94
N GLY A 17 -7.86 0.37 -16.49
CA GLY A 17 -7.84 -0.82 -15.64
C GLY A 17 -7.43 -0.54 -14.19
N PHE A 18 -7.81 0.58 -13.61
CA PHE A 18 -7.69 0.84 -12.17
C PHE A 18 -8.89 1.64 -11.64
N THR A 19 -9.11 1.57 -10.33
CA THR A 19 -10.03 2.44 -9.60
C THR A 19 -9.26 3.20 -8.54
N PHE A 20 -9.71 4.42 -8.25
CA PHE A 20 -9.20 5.23 -7.16
C PHE A 20 -10.37 5.76 -6.33
N ASP A 21 -10.08 6.08 -5.08
CA ASP A 21 -10.95 6.82 -4.18
C ASP A 21 -10.28 8.15 -3.83
N GLN A 22 -11.07 9.18 -3.53
CA GLN A 22 -10.55 10.49 -3.15
C GLN A 22 -11.06 10.88 -1.76
N ASP A 23 -10.17 10.76 -0.77
CA ASP A 23 -10.46 11.26 0.56
C ASP A 23 -10.46 12.79 0.53
N THR A 24 -11.65 13.37 0.64
CA THR A 24 -11.86 14.82 0.56
C THR A 24 -11.38 15.56 1.83
N ALA A 25 -11.25 14.85 2.97
CA ALA A 25 -10.77 15.44 4.22
C ALA A 25 -9.24 15.54 4.24
N LEU A 26 -8.54 14.55 3.68
CA LEU A 26 -7.09 14.50 3.54
C LEU A 26 -6.59 15.06 2.20
N ARG A 27 -7.49 15.27 1.24
CA ARG A 27 -7.23 15.66 -0.16
C ARG A 27 -6.28 14.72 -0.91
N ILE A 28 -6.31 13.44 -0.58
CA ILE A 28 -5.49 12.41 -1.22
C ILE A 28 -6.32 11.57 -2.18
N THR A 29 -5.74 11.23 -3.32
CA THR A 29 -6.34 10.33 -4.31
C THR A 29 -5.62 8.99 -4.22
N GLN A 30 -6.25 7.97 -3.63
CA GLN A 30 -5.64 6.65 -3.40
C GLN A 30 -6.16 5.62 -4.40
N VAL A 31 -5.25 4.85 -5.02
CA VAL A 31 -5.61 3.70 -5.86
C VAL A 31 -6.22 2.62 -4.98
N THR A 32 -7.49 2.26 -5.20
CA THR A 32 -8.20 1.25 -4.42
C THR A 32 -8.09 -0.14 -5.01
N SER A 33 -8.06 -0.25 -6.34
CA SER A 33 -7.94 -1.52 -7.05
C SER A 33 -7.24 -1.34 -8.39
N VAL A 34 -6.52 -2.36 -8.83
CA VAL A 34 -5.84 -2.40 -10.12
C VAL A 34 -6.15 -3.74 -10.79
N LEU A 35 -6.56 -3.69 -12.05
CA LEU A 35 -6.85 -4.86 -12.86
C LEU A 35 -5.52 -5.47 -13.32
N PRO A 36 -5.17 -6.72 -12.95
CA PRO A 36 -3.81 -7.25 -13.09
C PRO A 36 -3.33 -7.42 -14.54
N SER A 37 -4.27 -7.56 -15.49
CA SER A 37 -4.00 -7.56 -16.94
C SER A 37 -4.26 -6.21 -17.63
N GLY A 38 -4.52 -5.16 -16.85
CA GLY A 38 -4.84 -3.82 -17.33
C GLY A 38 -3.60 -2.95 -17.57
N ALA A 39 -3.78 -1.86 -18.30
CA ALA A 39 -2.70 -0.92 -18.61
C ALA A 39 -2.02 -0.38 -17.34
N ALA A 40 -2.78 -0.15 -16.27
CA ALA A 40 -2.28 0.28 -14.98
C ALA A 40 -1.31 -0.73 -14.31
N ALA A 41 -1.67 -2.02 -14.27
CA ALA A 41 -0.77 -3.05 -13.75
C ALA A 41 0.50 -3.19 -14.59
N GLN A 42 0.38 -3.11 -15.92
CA GLN A 42 1.53 -3.15 -16.83
C GLN A 42 2.48 -1.95 -16.66
N ALA A 43 1.98 -0.81 -16.17
CA ALA A 43 2.78 0.35 -15.82
C ALA A 43 3.44 0.27 -14.42
N GLY A 44 3.06 -0.73 -13.61
CA GLY A 44 3.46 -0.83 -12.20
C GLY A 44 2.66 0.06 -11.25
N LEU A 45 1.39 0.34 -11.56
CA LEU A 45 0.45 0.88 -10.59
C LEU A 45 -0.06 -0.26 -9.68
N GLU A 46 -0.18 0.00 -8.38
CA GLU A 46 -0.56 -0.99 -7.38
C GLU A 46 -1.60 -0.38 -6.43
N PRO A 47 -2.54 -1.18 -5.89
CA PRO A 47 -3.50 -0.71 -4.91
C PRO A 47 -2.79 -0.24 -3.64
N GLY A 48 -3.21 0.90 -3.11
CA GLY A 48 -2.60 1.59 -1.98
C GLY A 48 -1.68 2.75 -2.35
N HIS A 49 -1.24 2.88 -3.62
CA HIS A 49 -0.52 4.06 -4.09
C HIS A 49 -1.35 5.34 -3.98
N ILE A 50 -0.71 6.44 -3.59
CA ILE A 50 -1.33 7.77 -3.50
C ILE A 50 -0.88 8.60 -4.71
N ILE A 51 -1.83 9.04 -5.53
CA ILE A 51 -1.59 9.91 -6.68
C ILE A 51 -1.52 11.36 -6.20
N GLN A 52 -0.41 12.03 -6.48
CA GLN A 52 -0.21 13.46 -6.20
C GLN A 52 -0.48 14.34 -7.41
N SER A 53 -0.06 13.90 -8.61
CA SER A 53 -0.09 14.68 -9.84
C SER A 53 -0.41 13.81 -11.05
N ILE A 54 -0.99 14.42 -12.09
CA ILE A 54 -1.29 13.80 -13.37
C ILE A 54 -0.70 14.67 -14.48
N GLY A 55 0.25 14.11 -15.23
CA GLY A 55 1.16 14.89 -16.07
C GLY A 55 1.84 15.97 -15.23
N ASP A 56 1.71 17.21 -15.68
CA ASP A 56 2.21 18.41 -15.02
C ASP A 56 1.19 19.06 -14.05
N THR A 57 0.02 18.44 -13.83
CA THR A 57 -1.07 19.01 -13.02
C THR A 57 -1.20 18.30 -11.66
N SER A 58 -0.98 19.05 -10.58
CA SER A 58 -1.22 18.56 -9.20
C SER A 58 -2.71 18.36 -8.91
N LEU A 59 -3.02 17.37 -8.08
CA LEU A 59 -4.42 17.03 -7.73
C LEU A 59 -4.97 17.76 -6.48
N ASP A 60 -4.17 18.57 -5.78
CA ASP A 60 -4.66 19.31 -4.61
C ASP A 60 -5.81 20.25 -4.99
N GLY A 61 -6.91 20.17 -4.23
CA GLY A 61 -8.12 20.97 -4.45
C GLY A 61 -8.94 20.57 -5.69
N LEU A 62 -8.53 19.58 -6.48
CA LEU A 62 -9.33 19.07 -7.60
C LEU A 62 -10.35 18.03 -7.11
N THR A 63 -11.48 17.93 -7.80
CA THR A 63 -12.52 16.92 -7.56
C THR A 63 -12.32 15.69 -8.45
N VAL A 64 -12.84 14.52 -8.05
CA VAL A 64 -12.85 13.27 -8.85
C VAL A 64 -13.21 13.50 -10.32
N HIS A 65 -14.22 14.34 -10.61
CA HIS A 65 -14.61 14.69 -11.98
C HIS A 65 -13.51 15.43 -12.75
N GLN A 66 -12.82 16.38 -12.13
CA GLN A 66 -11.69 17.09 -12.75
C GLN A 66 -10.48 16.16 -12.93
N VAL A 67 -10.18 15.33 -11.93
CA VAL A 67 -9.13 14.29 -12.02
C VAL A 67 -9.41 13.36 -13.21
N GLN A 68 -10.66 12.87 -13.34
CA GLN A 68 -11.09 12.02 -14.44
C GLN A 68 -10.94 12.72 -15.80
N SER A 69 -11.34 13.99 -15.89
CA SER A 69 -11.24 14.80 -17.12
C SER A 69 -9.79 15.10 -17.52
N LEU A 70 -8.88 15.26 -16.56
CA LEU A 70 -7.44 15.43 -16.83
C LEU A 70 -6.80 14.13 -17.36
N ILE A 71 -7.18 12.97 -16.83
CA ILE A 71 -6.75 11.67 -17.35
C ILE A 71 -7.23 11.49 -18.80
N ASP A 72 -8.49 11.85 -19.07
CA ASP A 72 -9.10 11.72 -20.39
C ASP A 72 -8.50 12.70 -21.42
N ASP A 73 -8.25 13.97 -21.04
CA ASP A 73 -7.55 14.95 -21.90
C ASP A 73 -6.11 14.52 -22.19
N ALA A 74 -5.35 14.15 -21.15
CA ALA A 74 -3.97 13.71 -21.30
C ALA A 74 -3.87 12.50 -22.24
N THR A 75 -4.74 11.50 -22.08
CA THR A 75 -4.72 10.30 -22.93
C THR A 75 -5.31 10.51 -24.32
N SER A 76 -6.31 11.37 -24.48
CA SER A 76 -6.82 11.76 -25.80
C SER A 76 -5.80 12.56 -26.62
N ARG A 77 -4.94 13.34 -25.95
CA ARG A 77 -3.93 14.19 -26.62
C ARG A 77 -2.58 13.52 -26.80
N LEU A 78 -2.13 12.70 -25.86
CA LEU A 78 -0.80 12.07 -25.85
C LEU A 78 -0.83 10.56 -26.08
N GLY A 79 -1.98 9.90 -25.98
CA GLY A 79 -2.11 8.44 -26.00
C GLY A 79 -1.69 7.74 -24.69
N GLU A 80 -1.26 8.49 -23.68
CA GLU A 80 -0.81 8.00 -22.39
C GLU A 80 -1.03 9.00 -21.26
N VAL A 81 -1.19 8.52 -20.02
CA VAL A 81 -1.28 9.34 -18.81
C VAL A 81 -0.09 9.05 -17.90
N VAL A 82 0.59 10.11 -17.49
CA VAL A 82 1.66 10.04 -16.50
C VAL A 82 1.05 10.32 -15.14
N LEU A 83 1.25 9.43 -14.18
CA LEU A 83 0.80 9.56 -12.80
C LEU A 83 2.01 9.66 -11.88
N GLN A 84 2.08 10.72 -11.08
CA GLN A 84 3.07 10.84 -10.02
C GLN A 84 2.49 10.27 -8.73
N VAL A 85 3.03 9.13 -8.29
CA VAL A 85 2.52 8.39 -7.13
C VAL A 85 3.58 8.25 -6.03
N SER A 86 3.11 8.08 -4.80
CA SER A 86 3.93 7.72 -3.63
C SER A 86 3.55 6.35 -3.06
N SER A 87 4.57 5.62 -2.60
CA SER A 87 4.41 4.34 -1.91
C SER A 87 3.94 4.53 -0.47
N ARG A 88 2.92 3.75 -0.07
CA ARG A 88 2.36 3.79 1.30
C ARG A 88 3.39 3.37 2.37
N GLU A 89 4.45 2.68 1.98
CA GLU A 89 5.56 2.30 2.86
C GLU A 89 6.32 3.50 3.42
N GLU A 90 6.35 4.66 2.76
CA GLU A 90 6.97 5.87 3.35
C GLU A 90 6.15 6.49 4.48
N LEU A 91 4.82 6.36 4.45
CA LEU A 91 3.96 6.65 5.61
C LEU A 91 4.13 5.58 6.71
N SER A 92 4.74 4.43 6.38
CA SER A 92 5.08 3.35 7.31
C SER A 92 6.48 3.49 7.93
N CYS A 93 7.15 4.64 7.74
CA CYS A 93 8.36 5.01 8.46
C CYS A 93 8.09 5.63 9.85
N LEU A 94 6.83 5.74 10.27
CA LEU A 94 6.51 5.57 11.71
C LEU A 94 6.76 4.10 12.04
N PRO A 95 7.52 3.76 13.10
CA PRO A 95 8.04 2.41 13.32
C PRO A 95 6.91 1.39 13.39
N ARG A 96 6.67 0.73 12.25
CA ARG A 96 5.78 -0.40 12.13
C ARG A 96 6.48 -1.53 12.88
N ALA A 97 6.04 -1.80 14.11
CA ALA A 97 6.50 -2.94 14.87
C ALA A 97 6.15 -4.20 14.08
N VAL A 98 7.11 -4.73 13.31
CA VAL A 98 6.96 -5.95 12.52
C VAL A 98 7.01 -7.13 13.50
N THR A 99 5.89 -7.38 14.18
CA THR A 99 5.64 -8.68 14.81
C THR A 99 5.04 -9.62 13.76
N SER A 100 5.81 -9.85 12.70
CA SER A 100 5.60 -10.96 11.77
C SER A 100 6.61 -12.05 12.11
N ASP A 101 6.52 -12.59 13.33
CA ASP A 101 7.03 -13.92 13.61
C ASP A 101 5.84 -14.86 13.78
N THR A 102 5.55 -15.59 12.70
CA THR A 102 4.71 -16.78 12.73
C THR A 102 5.57 -17.92 12.20
N THR A 103 6.48 -18.41 13.04
CA THR A 103 7.12 -19.70 12.81
C THR A 103 6.42 -20.78 13.65
N THR A 104 5.66 -21.62 12.96
CA THR A 104 4.93 -22.76 13.51
C THR A 104 5.87 -23.82 14.10
N ALA A 105 5.53 -24.27 15.32
CA ALA A 105 5.80 -25.55 15.97
C ALA A 105 7.05 -26.37 15.56
N VAL A 106 7.94 -26.57 16.55
CA VAL A 106 8.56 -27.89 16.77
C VAL A 106 8.34 -28.31 18.23
N GLU A 107 7.55 -29.37 18.40
CA GLU A 107 7.41 -30.13 19.64
C GLU A 107 8.43 -31.27 19.58
N ASP A 108 9.50 -31.24 20.39
CA ASP A 108 10.19 -32.47 20.82
C ASP A 108 11.10 -32.28 22.05
N SER A 109 11.09 -33.29 22.93
CA SER A 109 12.15 -33.68 23.87
C SER A 109 12.79 -32.64 24.82
N GLN A 110 12.21 -32.46 26.00
CA GLN A 110 13.02 -32.23 27.22
C GLN A 110 13.52 -33.58 27.76
N PRO A 111 14.85 -33.82 27.86
CA PRO A 111 15.37 -35.01 28.53
C PRO A 111 15.21 -34.90 30.05
N TYR A 112 14.56 -35.91 30.62
CA TYR A 112 14.51 -36.23 32.04
C TYR A 112 15.92 -36.41 32.64
N PHE A 113 16.22 -35.77 33.78
CA PHE A 113 17.14 -36.15 34.88
C PHE A 113 17.39 -34.86 35.71
N ASP A 114 17.35 -34.79 37.04
CA ASP A 114 16.84 -35.63 38.13
C ASP A 114 16.91 -34.79 39.45
N SER A 115 16.46 -35.35 40.59
CA SER A 115 16.76 -34.92 41.97
C SER A 115 15.96 -33.73 42.56
N HIS A 116 14.82 -34.09 43.15
CA HIS A 116 14.41 -33.55 44.47
C HIS A 116 15.58 -33.68 45.48
N PRO A 117 15.78 -32.78 46.46
CA PRO A 117 14.79 -32.43 47.51
C PRO A 117 14.80 -30.90 47.88
N ARG A 118 14.20 -30.33 48.94
CA ARG A 118 13.64 -30.81 50.24
C ARG A 118 12.32 -30.11 50.64
N SER A 119 11.71 -30.67 51.68
CA SER A 119 10.63 -30.13 52.53
C SER A 119 11.05 -28.94 53.41
N SER A 120 10.11 -28.01 53.65
CA SER A 120 9.74 -27.37 54.94
C SER A 120 8.67 -26.29 54.63
N ASP A 121 7.39 -26.40 54.97
CA ASP A 121 6.71 -26.55 56.27
C ASP A 121 6.50 -25.22 57.05
N HIS A 122 5.35 -25.10 57.73
CA HIS A 122 4.76 -23.91 58.38
C HIS A 122 4.33 -22.74 57.45
N GLY A 123 3.17 -22.10 57.66
CA GLY A 123 2.10 -22.36 58.64
C GLY A 123 0.89 -21.44 58.41
N LYS A 124 -0.29 -21.85 58.89
CA LYS A 124 -1.52 -21.03 58.86
C LYS A 124 -1.43 -19.85 59.83
N PHE A 125 -2.06 -18.74 59.47
CA PHE A 125 -2.95 -17.96 60.35
C PHE A 125 -4.16 -17.50 59.54
#